data_AF-A0A948QY96-F1
#
_entry.id   AF-A0A948QY96-F1
#
_cell.length_a   1.000
_cell.length_b   1.000
_cell.length_c   1.000
_cell.angle_alpha   90.00
_cell.angle_beta   90.00
_cell.angle_gamma   90.00
#
_symmetry.space_group_name_H-M   'P 1'
#
loop_
_entity.id
_entity.type
_entity.pdbx_description
1 polymer ?
#
loop_
_entity_poly.entity_id
_entity_poly.type
_entity_poly.pdbx_seq_one_letter_code
_entity_poly.pdbx_strand_id
1 'polypeptide(L)'
;MGLDRFFSKAISFLFSGLFFLVPLFFTPYNSELFEFNKILLVYGFTVLILASWIARMFLQKNIIFRRTPLDIPLFLFFLSQIFSTLFSIDPHTSIFGYYSRFNGGLLSTASFLFLYWAIVSNSTAKDVLKFIKITFVSALIVSFYGILEHFGHSFSCLFFEGKFDVSCWIQDVKSRVFATIGQPNWLAAYLAILLPISLAFSLNQEPGTMNKGKKYLSPIIHYSLFIILFLCLLFTVSRSGFLGLGVSLIIFWLFFFLTKLKKLNSIFKPVALNALIITACLLVFGTPFSQINRYLQFKNWFSKAQPEVQTEAVSNQPSEP
;
A
#
# COMPACT_ATOMS: atom_id res chain seq x y z
N MET A 1 30.67 -17.20 -14.78
CA MET A 1 29.57 -17.71 -13.94
C MET A 1 29.39 -16.96 -12.61
N GLY A 2 30.46 -16.66 -11.86
CA GLY A 2 30.33 -15.94 -10.57
C GLY A 2 29.73 -14.54 -10.68
N LEU A 3 30.15 -13.75 -11.68
CA LEU A 3 29.74 -12.36 -11.85
C LEU A 3 28.27 -12.20 -12.29
N ASP A 4 27.76 -13.06 -13.18
CA ASP A 4 26.33 -13.08 -13.53
C ASP A 4 25.45 -13.41 -12.30
N ARG A 5 25.88 -14.37 -11.48
CA ARG A 5 25.17 -14.71 -10.24
C ARG A 5 25.17 -13.55 -9.25
N PHE A 6 26.24 -12.76 -9.21
CA PHE A 6 26.30 -11.53 -8.42
C PHE A 6 25.25 -10.53 -8.89
N PHE A 7 25.19 -10.20 -10.18
CA PHE A 7 24.18 -9.27 -10.70
C PHE A 7 22.75 -9.78 -10.54
N SER A 8 22.51 -11.08 -10.70
CA SER A 8 21.19 -11.67 -10.43
C SER A 8 20.77 -11.48 -8.96
N LYS A 9 21.67 -11.72 -8.01
CA LYS A 9 21.43 -11.45 -6.59
C LYS A 9 21.28 -9.96 -6.31
N ALA A 10 22.04 -9.11 -6.98
CA ALA A 10 21.93 -7.65 -6.87
C ALA A 10 20.55 -7.17 -7.31
N ILE A 11 20.01 -7.65 -8.44
CA ILE A 11 18.65 -7.33 -8.88
C ILE A 11 17.61 -7.75 -7.82
N SER A 12 17.70 -8.97 -7.29
CA SER A 12 16.79 -9.43 -6.22
C SER A 12 16.92 -8.58 -4.95
N PHE A 13 18.13 -8.14 -4.59
CA PHE A 13 18.35 -7.23 -3.47
C PHE A 13 17.78 -5.83 -3.72
N LEU A 14 17.97 -5.28 -4.92
CA LEU A 14 17.45 -3.97 -5.31
C LEU A 14 15.91 -3.95 -5.32
N PHE A 15 15.26 -4.98 -5.87
CA PHE A 15 13.80 -5.11 -5.76
C PHE A 15 13.33 -5.23 -4.31
N SER A 16 14.06 -6.00 -3.49
CA SER A 16 13.77 -6.10 -2.05
C SER A 16 13.84 -4.71 -1.39
N GLY A 17 14.87 -3.92 -1.71
CA GLY A 17 15.03 -2.54 -1.25
C GLY A 17 13.90 -1.62 -1.74
N LEU A 18 13.54 -1.71 -3.02
CA LEU A 18 12.43 -0.94 -3.61
C LEU A 18 11.11 -1.20 -2.89
N PHE A 19 10.71 -2.47 -2.72
CA PHE A 19 9.46 -2.84 -2.05
C PHE A 19 9.45 -2.51 -0.56
N PHE A 20 10.62 -2.40 0.09
CA PHE A 20 10.73 -2.04 1.50
C PHE A 20 10.73 -0.53 1.71
N LEU A 21 11.56 0.20 0.96
CA LEU A 21 11.85 1.62 1.20
C LEU A 21 10.80 2.55 0.61
N VAL A 22 10.25 2.26 -0.58
CA VAL A 22 9.33 3.21 -1.25
C VAL A 22 8.10 3.55 -0.40
N PRO A 23 7.41 2.60 0.26
CA PRO A 23 6.29 2.95 1.13
C PRO A 23 6.67 3.75 2.37
N LEU A 24 7.93 3.67 2.82
CA LEU A 24 8.41 4.23 4.08
C LEU A 24 9.14 5.57 3.93
N PHE A 25 9.68 5.84 2.75
CA PHE A 25 10.59 6.96 2.54
C PHE A 25 9.83 8.26 2.24
N PHE A 26 10.16 9.30 3.02
CA PHE A 26 9.71 10.67 2.84
C PHE A 26 10.73 11.59 3.56
N THR A 27 10.83 12.86 3.16
CA THR A 27 11.77 13.81 3.78
C THR A 27 11.14 15.19 3.94
N PRO A 28 11.50 15.97 4.98
CA PRO A 28 10.97 17.32 5.18
C PRO A 28 11.70 18.40 4.38
N TYR A 29 12.79 18.05 3.68
CA TYR A 29 13.66 19.03 3.02
C TYR A 29 13.08 19.59 1.73
N ASN A 30 12.18 18.83 1.09
CA ASN A 30 11.55 19.22 -0.16
C ASN A 30 10.16 19.81 0.10
N SER A 31 9.73 20.76 -0.74
CA SER A 31 8.39 21.37 -0.64
C SER A 31 7.26 20.35 -0.78
N GLU A 32 7.49 19.29 -1.56
CA GLU A 32 6.65 18.11 -1.57
C GLU A 32 7.36 17.01 -0.78
N LEU A 33 6.77 16.63 0.37
CA LEU A 33 7.43 15.82 1.38
C LEU A 33 7.39 14.33 1.06
N PHE A 34 6.42 13.87 0.27
CA PHE A 34 6.07 12.45 0.17
C PHE A 34 6.35 11.84 -1.20
N GLU A 35 5.59 12.24 -2.22
CA GLU A 35 5.63 11.61 -3.55
C GLU A 35 6.93 11.89 -4.31
N PHE A 36 7.44 13.13 -4.25
CA PHE A 36 8.67 13.52 -4.92
C PHE A 36 9.85 12.66 -4.47
N ASN A 37 9.99 12.48 -3.16
CA ASN A 37 11.04 11.64 -2.59
C ASN A 37 10.91 10.18 -3.02
N LYS A 38 9.67 9.65 -3.08
CA LYS A 38 9.40 8.27 -3.48
C LYS A 38 9.68 8.03 -4.96
N ILE A 39 9.29 8.94 -5.84
CA ILE A 39 9.50 8.74 -7.27
C ILE A 39 10.99 8.83 -7.64
N LEU A 40 11.76 9.70 -6.98
CA LEU A 40 13.21 9.74 -7.14
C LEU A 40 13.88 8.43 -6.70
N LEU A 41 13.42 7.83 -5.59
CA LEU A 41 13.88 6.49 -5.20
C LEU A 41 13.54 5.44 -6.26
N VAL A 42 12.31 5.46 -6.78
CA VAL A 42 11.90 4.54 -7.85
C VAL A 42 12.82 4.70 -9.06
N TYR A 43 13.11 5.92 -9.51
CA TYR A 43 14.05 6.19 -10.61
C TYR A 43 15.45 5.66 -10.32
N GLY A 44 16.00 5.93 -9.13
CA GLY A 44 17.29 5.41 -8.71
C GLY A 44 17.35 3.88 -8.75
N PHE A 45 16.34 3.21 -8.17
CA PHE A 45 16.24 1.75 -8.22
C PHE A 45 16.08 1.23 -9.65
N THR A 46 15.25 1.87 -10.49
CA THR A 46 15.10 1.49 -11.91
C THR A 46 16.44 1.54 -12.63
N VAL A 47 17.21 2.63 -12.50
CA VAL A 47 18.52 2.75 -13.14
C VAL A 47 19.47 1.66 -12.67
N LEU A 48 19.57 1.41 -11.36
CA LEU A 48 20.45 0.37 -10.81
C LEU A 48 20.06 -1.04 -11.25
N ILE A 49 18.76 -1.34 -11.30
CA ILE A 49 18.22 -2.63 -11.75
C ILE A 49 18.49 -2.82 -13.24
N LEU A 50 18.22 -1.80 -14.07
CA LEU A 50 18.47 -1.85 -15.51
C LEU A 50 19.97 -2.01 -15.82
N ALA A 51 20.83 -1.24 -15.14
CA ALA A 51 22.28 -1.36 -15.29
C ALA A 51 22.76 -2.78 -14.94
N SER A 52 22.26 -3.34 -13.83
CA SER A 52 22.56 -4.72 -13.43
C SER A 52 22.05 -5.74 -14.45
N TRP A 53 20.85 -5.54 -15.00
CA TRP A 53 20.24 -6.45 -15.97
C TRP A 53 20.97 -6.41 -17.32
N ILE A 54 21.33 -5.22 -17.80
CA ILE A 54 22.14 -5.02 -19.00
C ILE A 54 23.52 -5.67 -18.83
N ALA A 55 24.18 -5.49 -17.68
CA ALA A 55 25.44 -6.15 -17.38
C ALA A 55 25.35 -7.68 -17.47
N ARG A 56 24.23 -8.27 -17.01
CA ARG A 56 23.99 -9.72 -17.18
C ARG A 56 23.88 -10.13 -18.65
N MET A 57 23.17 -9.36 -19.47
CA MET A 57 23.03 -9.67 -20.89
C MET A 57 24.37 -9.65 -21.61
N PHE A 58 25.24 -8.68 -21.29
CA PHE A 58 26.60 -8.65 -21.82
C PHE A 58 27.46 -9.83 -21.35
N LEU A 59 27.39 -10.18 -20.06
CA LEU A 59 28.17 -11.30 -19.50
C LEU A 59 27.75 -12.66 -20.04
N GLN A 60 26.45 -12.86 -20.26
CA GLN A 60 25.91 -14.09 -20.84
C GLN A 60 25.98 -14.12 -22.38
N LYS A 61 26.29 -12.97 -23.01
CA LYS A 61 26.21 -12.77 -24.48
C LYS A 61 24.86 -13.20 -25.06
N ASN A 62 23.79 -13.02 -24.29
CA ASN A 62 22.44 -13.42 -24.65
C ASN A 62 21.43 -12.41 -24.12
N ILE A 63 20.33 -12.22 -24.84
CA ILE A 63 19.24 -11.34 -24.42
C ILE A 63 18.39 -12.08 -23.39
N ILE A 64 18.42 -11.61 -22.15
CA ILE A 64 17.64 -12.17 -21.04
C ILE A 64 16.30 -11.44 -20.99
N PHE A 65 15.35 -11.83 -21.84
CA PHE A 65 14.01 -11.23 -21.87
C PHE A 65 12.93 -12.30 -21.92
N ARG A 66 11.98 -12.26 -20.98
CA ARG A 66 10.85 -13.19 -20.95
C ARG A 66 9.58 -12.50 -21.45
N ARG A 67 9.07 -12.98 -22.58
CA ARG A 67 7.82 -12.47 -23.18
C ARG A 67 6.60 -12.83 -22.33
N THR A 68 5.63 -11.93 -22.29
CA THR A 68 4.34 -12.09 -21.61
C THR A 68 3.18 -11.62 -22.50
N PRO A 69 1.96 -12.12 -22.28
CA PRO A 69 0.78 -11.60 -22.98
C PRO A 69 0.48 -10.11 -22.65
N LEU A 70 1.06 -9.56 -21.58
CA LEU A 70 0.90 -8.16 -21.20
C LEU A 70 1.84 -7.22 -21.97
N ASP A 71 2.85 -7.75 -22.68
CA ASP A 71 3.83 -6.91 -23.39
C ASP A 71 3.17 -5.99 -24.43
N ILE A 72 2.23 -6.53 -25.22
CA ILE A 72 1.54 -5.76 -26.27
C ILE A 72 0.63 -4.67 -25.65
N PRO A 73 -0.30 -4.98 -24.72
CA PRO A 73 -1.11 -3.96 -24.08
C PRO A 73 -0.29 -2.86 -23.39
N LEU A 74 0.78 -3.24 -22.68
CA LEU A 74 1.63 -2.28 -21.97
C LEU A 74 2.42 -1.40 -22.94
N PHE A 75 2.93 -1.97 -24.03
CA PHE A 75 3.62 -1.20 -25.06
C PHE A 75 2.68 -0.23 -25.79
N LEU A 76 1.48 -0.67 -26.16
CA LEU A 76 0.47 0.20 -26.78
C LEU A 76 0.04 1.32 -25.83
N PHE A 77 -0.14 1.01 -24.54
CA PHE A 77 -0.41 2.03 -23.52
C PHE A 77 0.74 3.04 -23.43
N PHE A 78 1.99 2.59 -23.39
CA PHE A 78 3.14 3.48 -23.35
C PHE A 78 3.24 4.37 -24.60
N LEU A 79 3.00 3.79 -25.78
CA LEU A 79 3.00 4.51 -27.04
C LEU A 79 1.91 5.61 -27.06
N SER A 80 0.74 5.33 -26.48
CA SER A 80 -0.30 6.36 -26.30
C SER A 80 0.17 7.52 -25.41
N GLN A 81 0.95 7.23 -24.35
CA GLN A 81 1.51 8.27 -23.48
C GLN A 81 2.59 9.10 -24.21
N ILE A 82 3.41 8.48 -25.08
CA ILE A 82 4.37 9.20 -25.92
C ILE A 82 3.62 10.18 -26.83
N PHE A 83 2.60 9.72 -27.57
CA PHE A 83 1.83 10.61 -28.44
C PHE A 83 1.13 11.73 -27.65
N SER A 84 0.53 11.40 -26.50
CA SER A 84 -0.06 12.39 -25.60
C SER A 84 0.96 13.45 -25.17
N THR A 85 2.20 13.05 -24.87
CA THR A 85 3.28 13.97 -24.48
C THR A 85 3.72 14.86 -25.64
N LEU A 86 3.87 14.29 -26.85
CA LEU A 86 4.31 15.03 -28.04
C LEU A 86 3.32 16.11 -28.49
N PHE A 87 2.01 15.86 -28.33
CA PHE A 87 0.96 16.81 -28.68
C PHE A 87 0.45 17.63 -27.48
N SER A 88 1.11 17.52 -26.31
CA SER A 88 0.69 18.21 -25.10
C SER A 88 0.96 19.71 -25.16
N ILE A 89 0.05 20.49 -24.57
CA ILE A 89 0.22 21.94 -24.36
C ILE A 89 1.34 22.20 -23.34
N ASP A 90 1.48 21.33 -22.34
CA ASP A 90 2.55 21.39 -21.34
C ASP A 90 3.34 20.08 -21.34
N PRO A 91 4.41 20.01 -22.17
CA PRO A 91 5.27 18.84 -22.24
C PRO A 91 5.99 18.55 -20.91
N HIS A 92 6.29 19.56 -20.10
CA HIS A 92 7.01 19.37 -18.85
C HIS A 92 6.16 18.57 -17.85
N THR A 93 4.90 18.99 -17.66
CA THR A 93 3.94 18.24 -16.84
C THR A 93 3.66 16.85 -17.42
N SER A 94 3.64 16.69 -18.75
CA SER A 94 3.48 15.38 -19.38
C SER A 94 4.67 14.44 -19.15
N ILE A 95 5.90 14.95 -19.10
CA ILE A 95 7.10 14.14 -18.87
C ILE A 95 7.23 13.75 -17.39
N PHE A 96 7.13 14.72 -16.48
CA PHE A 96 7.46 14.54 -15.06
C PHE A 96 6.23 14.29 -14.17
N GLY A 97 5.02 14.57 -14.66
CA GLY A 97 3.80 14.56 -13.86
C GLY A 97 3.54 15.90 -13.15
N TYR A 98 2.35 16.02 -12.57
CA TYR A 98 1.91 17.22 -11.87
C TYR A 98 2.71 17.48 -10.59
N TYR A 99 3.05 18.74 -10.30
CA TYR A 99 3.94 19.13 -9.19
C TYR A 99 3.57 18.58 -7.80
N SER A 100 2.29 18.37 -7.46
CA SER A 100 1.97 17.78 -6.14
C SER A 100 2.04 16.24 -6.10
N ARG A 101 2.31 15.60 -7.24
CA ARG A 101 2.30 14.13 -7.39
C ARG A 101 3.59 13.58 -7.97
N PHE A 102 4.27 14.33 -8.85
CA PHE A 102 5.47 13.92 -9.60
C PHE A 102 5.40 12.50 -10.19
N ASN A 103 4.18 12.04 -10.48
CA ASN A 103 3.85 10.69 -10.88
C ASN A 103 2.69 10.74 -11.87
N GLY A 104 2.60 9.74 -12.75
CA GLY A 104 1.67 9.71 -13.88
C GLY A 104 2.18 10.42 -15.13
N GLY A 105 3.44 10.89 -15.13
CA GLY A 105 4.12 11.37 -16.33
C GLY A 105 4.78 10.25 -17.14
N LEU A 106 5.26 10.57 -18.33
CA LEU A 106 5.93 9.63 -19.24
C LEU A 106 7.11 8.92 -18.58
N LEU A 107 7.93 9.64 -17.79
CA LEU A 107 9.10 9.07 -17.13
C LEU A 107 8.73 8.05 -16.05
N SER A 108 7.75 8.38 -15.19
CA SER A 108 7.22 7.44 -14.19
C SER A 108 6.66 6.17 -14.84
N THR A 109 5.92 6.33 -15.94
CA THR A 109 5.36 5.20 -16.69
C THR A 109 6.45 4.33 -17.29
N ALA A 110 7.47 4.93 -17.92
CA ALA A 110 8.63 4.20 -18.44
C ALA A 110 9.34 3.39 -17.33
N SER A 111 9.57 4.00 -16.16
CA SER A 111 10.20 3.33 -15.03
C SER A 111 9.39 2.13 -14.53
N PHE A 112 8.07 2.23 -14.42
CA PHE A 112 7.22 1.11 -14.02
C PHE A 112 7.25 -0.04 -15.03
N LEU A 113 7.28 0.27 -16.34
CA LEU A 113 7.39 -0.74 -17.40
C LEU A 113 8.75 -1.46 -17.37
N PHE A 114 9.84 -0.70 -17.17
CA PHE A 114 11.17 -1.29 -17.03
C PHE A 114 11.27 -2.17 -15.78
N LEU A 115 10.73 -1.74 -14.65
CA LEU A 115 10.66 -2.56 -13.43
C LEU A 115 9.83 -3.82 -13.66
N TYR A 116 8.71 -3.72 -14.38
CA TYR A 116 7.89 -4.86 -14.77
C TYR A 116 8.66 -5.87 -15.63
N TRP A 117 9.30 -5.45 -16.71
CA TRP A 117 10.05 -6.39 -17.56
C TRP A 117 11.28 -6.96 -16.84
N ALA A 118 11.94 -6.15 -16.00
CA ALA A 118 13.07 -6.60 -15.21
C ALA A 118 12.67 -7.66 -14.19
N ILE A 119 11.56 -7.47 -13.45
CA ILE A 119 11.11 -8.45 -12.46
C ILE A 119 10.70 -9.77 -13.14
N VAL A 120 9.96 -9.71 -14.25
CA VAL A 120 9.50 -10.88 -15.02
C VAL A 120 10.66 -11.66 -15.62
N SER A 121 11.69 -10.98 -16.11
CA SER A 121 12.82 -11.60 -16.80
C SER A 121 13.89 -12.13 -15.85
N ASN A 122 14.03 -11.56 -14.65
CA ASN A 122 15.14 -11.87 -13.75
C ASN A 122 14.74 -12.58 -12.45
N SER A 123 13.45 -12.63 -12.10
CA SER A 123 13.01 -13.15 -10.80
C SER A 123 12.38 -14.53 -10.91
N THR A 124 12.66 -15.38 -9.94
CA THR A 124 11.98 -16.68 -9.79
C THR A 124 10.73 -16.56 -8.93
N ALA A 125 9.88 -17.59 -8.90
CA ALA A 125 8.74 -17.63 -7.98
C ALA A 125 9.15 -17.47 -6.50
N LYS A 126 10.34 -17.97 -6.12
CA LYS A 126 10.89 -17.81 -4.77
C LYS A 126 11.24 -16.34 -4.47
N ASP A 127 11.79 -15.63 -5.45
CA ASP A 127 12.08 -14.20 -5.32
C ASP A 127 10.79 -13.39 -5.18
N VAL A 128 9.76 -13.68 -5.99
CA VAL A 128 8.46 -13.00 -5.90
C VAL A 128 7.81 -13.21 -4.53
N LEU A 129 7.84 -14.44 -4.00
CA LEU A 129 7.35 -14.71 -2.63
C LEU A 129 8.15 -13.96 -1.57
N LYS A 130 9.47 -13.80 -1.76
CA LYS A 130 10.32 -12.97 -0.88
C LYS A 130 9.90 -11.51 -0.96
N PHE A 131 9.68 -10.97 -2.16
CA PHE A 131 9.26 -9.58 -2.34
C PHE A 131 7.91 -9.30 -1.67
N ILE A 132 6.91 -10.16 -1.86
CA ILE A 132 5.60 -10.04 -1.19
C ILE A 132 5.76 -9.99 0.33
N LYS A 133 6.61 -10.86 0.91
CA LYS A 133 6.87 -10.85 2.36
C LYS A 133 7.54 -9.55 2.81
N ILE A 134 8.46 -9.00 2.03
CA ILE A 134 9.12 -7.73 2.32
C ILE A 134 8.11 -6.58 2.23
N THR A 135 7.23 -6.59 1.23
CA THR A 135 6.12 -5.64 1.13
C THR A 135 5.24 -5.70 2.37
N PHE A 136 4.91 -6.89 2.89
CA PHE A 136 4.18 -7.00 4.15
C PHE A 136 4.91 -6.41 5.35
N VAL A 137 6.24 -6.53 5.44
CA VAL A 137 7.01 -5.88 6.51
C VAL A 137 6.89 -4.36 6.41
N SER A 138 7.06 -3.79 5.22
CA SER A 138 6.89 -2.34 5.03
C SER A 138 5.45 -1.90 5.32
N ALA A 139 4.45 -2.63 4.83
CA ALA A 139 3.04 -2.34 5.06
C ALA A 139 2.67 -2.41 6.55
N LEU A 140 3.25 -3.35 7.30
CA LEU A 140 3.07 -3.44 8.74
C LEU A 140 3.58 -2.17 9.43
N ILE A 141 4.78 -1.68 9.07
CA ILE A 141 5.35 -0.45 9.62
C ILE A 141 4.47 0.76 9.25
N VAL A 142 4.08 0.89 7.98
CA VAL A 142 3.17 1.96 7.51
C VAL A 142 1.83 1.90 8.25
N SER A 143 1.26 0.72 8.46
CA SER A 143 -0.02 0.57 9.14
C SER A 143 0.06 0.88 10.63
N PHE A 144 1.12 0.47 11.31
CA PHE A 144 1.34 0.88 12.71
C PHE A 144 1.48 2.39 12.83
N TYR A 145 2.22 3.01 11.91
CA TYR A 145 2.31 4.46 11.84
C TYR A 145 0.91 5.09 11.71
N GLY A 146 0.13 4.70 10.70
CA GLY A 146 -1.21 5.27 10.48
C GLY A 146 -2.16 5.02 11.66
N ILE A 147 -2.07 3.87 12.31
CA ILE A 147 -2.87 3.60 13.51
C ILE A 147 -2.51 4.55 14.66
N LEU A 148 -1.22 4.85 14.86
CA LEU A 148 -0.78 5.80 15.87
C LEU A 148 -1.29 7.22 15.58
N GLU A 149 -1.30 7.64 14.31
CA GLU A 149 -1.84 8.94 13.91
C GLU A 149 -3.31 9.10 14.33
N HIS A 150 -4.11 8.05 14.18
CA HIS A 150 -5.51 8.05 14.62
C HIS A 150 -5.65 8.29 16.13
N PHE A 151 -4.69 7.83 16.92
CA PHE A 151 -4.65 8.06 18.37
C PHE A 151 -3.99 9.38 18.76
N GLY A 152 -3.59 10.22 17.78
CA GLY A 152 -3.01 11.53 18.01
C GLY A 152 -1.49 11.54 18.14
N HIS A 153 -0.82 10.48 17.70
CA HIS A 153 0.63 10.36 17.77
C HIS A 153 1.24 10.16 16.38
N SER A 154 2.16 11.02 15.95
CA SER A 154 2.85 10.89 14.66
C SER A 154 4.37 10.89 14.82
N PHE A 155 5.03 9.92 14.19
CA PHE A 155 6.49 9.91 14.13
C PHE A 155 7.05 11.07 13.29
N SER A 156 6.29 11.60 12.32
CA SER A 156 6.74 12.74 11.51
C SER A 156 6.89 13.99 12.35
N CYS A 157 5.90 14.32 13.19
CA CYS A 157 6.01 15.44 14.12
C CYS A 157 7.14 15.23 15.14
N LEU A 158 7.40 13.98 15.54
CA LEU A 158 8.55 13.67 16.39
C LEU A 158 9.89 13.96 15.68
N PHE A 159 10.01 13.62 14.40
CA PHE A 159 11.23 13.89 13.62
C PHE A 159 11.37 15.36 13.21
N PHE A 160 10.28 16.08 12.96
CA PHE A 160 10.31 17.44 12.44
C PHE A 160 10.39 18.49 13.54
N GLU A 161 9.63 18.30 14.62
CA GLU A 161 9.47 19.29 15.70
C GLU A 161 9.88 18.76 17.08
N GLY A 162 10.21 17.46 17.20
CA GLY A 162 10.55 16.83 18.48
C GLY A 162 9.34 16.47 19.35
N LYS A 163 8.11 16.61 18.85
CA LYS A 163 6.88 16.33 19.60
C LYS A 163 6.15 15.10 19.07
N PHE A 164 5.82 14.16 19.95
CA PHE A 164 5.08 12.94 19.58
C PHE A 164 3.56 13.17 19.57
N ASP A 165 3.13 14.11 18.75
CA ASP A 165 1.72 14.45 18.51
C ASP A 165 1.41 14.51 17.00
N VAL A 166 0.27 15.09 16.61
CA VAL A 166 -0.15 15.31 15.21
C VAL A 166 -0.20 16.79 14.84
N SER A 167 0.28 17.67 15.73
CA SER A 167 0.08 19.13 15.62
C SER A 167 0.90 19.79 14.52
N CYS A 168 1.97 19.14 14.06
CA CYS A 168 2.79 19.61 12.95
C CYS A 168 2.04 19.62 11.60
N TRP A 169 0.90 18.94 11.50
CA TRP A 169 0.10 18.87 10.29
C TRP A 169 -1.09 19.82 10.34
N ILE A 170 -1.30 20.56 9.25
CA ILE A 170 -2.47 21.44 9.07
C ILE A 170 -3.75 20.61 8.90
N GLN A 171 -3.64 19.46 8.24
CA GLN A 171 -4.75 18.55 8.01
C GLN A 171 -5.07 17.75 9.28
N ASP A 172 -6.35 17.42 9.47
CA ASP A 172 -6.79 16.56 10.56
C ASP A 172 -6.40 15.09 10.30
N VAL A 173 -5.15 14.76 10.61
CA VAL A 173 -4.58 13.42 10.46
C VAL A 173 -5.25 12.43 11.40
N LYS A 174 -5.75 12.90 12.54
CA LYS A 174 -6.38 12.07 13.56
C LYS A 174 -7.69 11.46 13.05
N SER A 175 -8.51 12.25 12.37
CA SER A 175 -9.74 11.73 11.75
C SER A 175 -9.49 11.00 10.43
N ARG A 176 -8.38 11.32 9.73
CA ARG A 176 -8.09 10.75 8.41
C ARG A 176 -6.59 10.53 8.17
N VAL A 177 -6.13 9.33 8.48
CA VAL A 177 -4.70 8.98 8.52
C VAL A 177 -4.09 8.82 7.12
N PHE A 178 -2.81 9.14 6.98
CA PHE A 178 -2.08 9.01 5.72
C PHE A 178 -0.68 8.37 5.86
N ALA A 179 -0.17 8.21 7.09
CA ALA A 179 1.10 7.59 7.42
C ALA A 179 2.28 8.11 6.56
N THR A 180 3.25 7.26 6.26
CA THR A 180 4.37 7.64 5.39
C THR A 180 4.01 7.72 3.90
N ILE A 181 2.78 7.35 3.52
CA ILE A 181 2.31 7.45 2.14
C ILE A 181 2.02 8.90 1.76
N GLY A 182 1.48 9.70 2.69
CA GLY A 182 1.23 11.13 2.49
C GLY A 182 -0.16 11.48 1.97
N GLN A 183 -0.97 10.49 1.59
CA GLN A 183 -2.36 10.70 1.17
C GLN A 183 -3.27 9.52 1.55
N PRO A 184 -4.44 9.76 2.19
CA PRO A 184 -5.27 8.67 2.72
C PRO A 184 -5.84 7.72 1.65
N ASN A 185 -6.15 8.20 0.44
CA ASN A 185 -6.69 7.33 -0.62
C ASN A 185 -5.61 6.45 -1.25
N TRP A 186 -4.37 6.92 -1.36
CA TRP A 186 -3.23 6.13 -1.82
C TRP A 186 -2.85 5.09 -0.79
N LEU A 187 -2.83 5.45 0.50
CA LEU A 187 -2.66 4.49 1.59
C LEU A 187 -3.75 3.42 1.54
N ALA A 188 -5.00 3.82 1.34
CA ALA A 188 -6.11 2.89 1.23
C ALA A 188 -5.99 1.95 0.02
N ALA A 189 -5.58 2.46 -1.15
CA ALA A 189 -5.33 1.65 -2.34
C ALA A 189 -4.20 0.64 -2.12
N TYR A 190 -3.10 1.06 -1.48
CA TYR A 190 -1.98 0.19 -1.12
C TYR A 190 -2.43 -0.95 -0.19
N LEU A 191 -3.19 -0.65 0.85
CA LEU A 191 -3.70 -1.66 1.79
C LEU A 191 -4.74 -2.59 1.16
N ALA A 192 -5.62 -2.06 0.31
CA ALA A 192 -6.65 -2.84 -0.38
C ALA A 192 -6.05 -3.92 -1.29
N ILE A 193 -4.87 -3.69 -1.88
CA ILE A 193 -4.15 -4.71 -2.66
C ILE A 193 -3.59 -5.81 -1.74
N LEU A 194 -3.06 -5.45 -0.58
CA LEU A 194 -2.35 -6.37 0.32
C LEU A 194 -3.27 -7.25 1.17
N LEU A 195 -4.46 -6.75 1.52
CA LEU A 195 -5.43 -7.47 2.34
C LEU A 195 -5.83 -8.86 1.78
N PRO A 196 -6.30 -9.01 0.52
CA PRO A 196 -6.63 -10.33 -0.03
C PRO A 196 -5.38 -11.23 -0.15
N ILE A 197 -4.20 -10.67 -0.38
CA ILE A 197 -2.94 -11.46 -0.43
C ILE A 197 -2.60 -12.00 0.96
N SER A 198 -2.78 -11.19 2.02
CA SER A 198 -2.54 -11.66 3.40
C SER A 198 -3.49 -12.80 3.79
N LEU A 199 -4.74 -12.75 3.32
CA LEU A 199 -5.69 -13.87 3.47
C LEU A 199 -5.24 -15.10 2.66
N ALA A 200 -4.74 -14.93 1.44
CA ALA A 200 -4.23 -16.04 0.65
C ALA A 200 -3.14 -16.83 1.40
N PHE A 201 -2.24 -16.13 2.10
CA PHE A 201 -1.19 -16.73 2.92
C PHE A 201 -1.72 -17.41 4.19
N SER A 202 -2.81 -16.92 4.80
CA SER A 202 -3.42 -17.57 5.96
C SER A 202 -4.14 -18.88 5.58
N LEU A 203 -4.67 -18.96 4.35
CA LEU A 203 -5.46 -20.11 3.86
C LEU A 203 -4.64 -21.17 3.12
N ASN A 204 -3.57 -20.79 2.42
CA ASN A 204 -2.72 -21.71 1.68
C ASN A 204 -1.70 -22.41 2.59
N GLN A 205 -2.21 -23.36 3.38
CA GLN A 205 -1.37 -24.31 4.10
C GLN A 205 -1.21 -25.59 3.28
N GLU A 206 0.02 -25.90 2.84
CA GLU A 206 0.29 -27.22 2.29
C GLU A 206 0.22 -28.29 3.39
N PRO A 207 -0.68 -29.28 3.27
CA PRO A 207 -0.73 -30.39 4.21
C PRO A 207 0.48 -31.30 3.96
N GLY A 208 1.50 -31.24 4.84
CA GLY A 208 2.62 -32.20 4.85
C GLY A 208 4.00 -31.60 5.07
N THR A 209 4.18 -30.30 4.82
CA THR A 209 5.51 -29.65 4.79
C THR A 209 5.88 -28.91 6.07
N MET A 210 4.96 -28.75 7.03
CA MET A 210 5.16 -27.92 8.22
C MET A 210 5.12 -28.72 9.53
N ASN A 211 6.11 -28.49 10.39
CA ASN A 211 6.10 -28.92 11.79
C ASN A 211 4.81 -28.45 12.48
N LYS A 212 4.27 -29.26 13.41
CA LYS A 212 3.00 -29.00 14.12
C LYS A 212 2.90 -27.57 14.67
N GLY A 213 3.97 -27.00 15.24
CA GLY A 213 3.97 -25.62 15.75
C GLY A 213 3.81 -24.54 14.66
N LYS A 214 4.51 -24.69 13.51
CA LYS A 214 4.41 -23.74 12.38
C LYS A 214 3.03 -23.79 11.69
N LYS A 215 2.36 -24.95 11.76
CA LYS A 215 1.02 -25.15 11.22
C LYS A 215 -0.03 -24.26 11.89
N TYR A 216 0.05 -24.05 13.20
CA TYR A 216 -0.90 -23.19 13.94
C TYR A 216 -0.45 -21.72 14.02
N LEU A 217 0.86 -21.47 14.08
CA LEU A 217 1.40 -20.10 14.23
C LEU A 217 1.27 -19.27 12.94
N SER A 218 1.41 -19.88 11.77
CA SER A 218 1.38 -19.17 10.49
C SER A 218 0.03 -18.46 10.19
N PRO A 219 -1.14 -19.11 10.33
CA PRO A 219 -2.43 -18.44 10.15
C PRO A 219 -2.65 -17.30 11.14
N ILE A 220 -2.24 -17.48 12.40
CA ILE A 220 -2.36 -16.46 13.44
C ILE A 220 -1.61 -15.21 13.00
N ILE A 221 -0.35 -15.33 12.59
CA ILE A 221 0.47 -14.21 12.11
C ILE A 221 -0.20 -13.50 10.93
N HIS A 222 -0.70 -14.26 9.94
CA HIS A 222 -1.31 -13.67 8.75
C HIS A 222 -2.68 -13.04 9.01
N TYR A 223 -3.48 -13.57 9.94
CA TYR A 223 -4.72 -12.92 10.38
C TYR A 223 -4.45 -11.68 11.23
N SER A 224 -3.44 -11.71 12.11
CA SER A 224 -3.00 -10.51 12.84
C SER A 224 -2.54 -9.42 11.88
N LEU A 225 -1.76 -9.78 10.86
CA LEU A 225 -1.39 -8.85 9.79
C LEU A 225 -2.64 -8.29 9.07
N PHE A 226 -3.57 -9.15 8.66
CA PHE A 226 -4.83 -8.71 8.04
C PHE A 226 -5.58 -7.70 8.93
N ILE A 227 -5.70 -7.95 10.23
CA ILE A 227 -6.36 -7.06 11.19
C ILE A 227 -5.66 -5.70 11.23
N ILE A 228 -4.32 -5.68 11.34
CA ILE A 228 -3.56 -4.42 11.41
C ILE A 228 -3.70 -3.62 10.12
N LEU A 229 -3.57 -4.27 8.95
CA LEU A 229 -3.76 -3.60 7.66
C LEU A 229 -5.21 -3.09 7.50
N PHE A 230 -6.20 -3.85 7.97
CA PHE A 230 -7.61 -3.48 7.88
C PHE A 230 -7.97 -2.32 8.81
N LEU A 231 -7.45 -2.31 10.04
CA LEU A 231 -7.63 -1.18 10.97
C LEU A 231 -7.02 0.10 10.40
N CYS A 232 -5.82 0.03 9.83
CA CYS A 232 -5.22 1.19 9.18
C CYS A 232 -6.07 1.65 7.98
N LEU A 233 -6.55 0.74 7.14
CA LEU A 233 -7.48 1.06 6.04
C LEU A 233 -8.74 1.77 6.57
N LEU A 234 -9.30 1.30 7.68
CA LEU A 234 -10.48 1.90 8.29
C LEU A 234 -10.24 3.36 8.70
N PHE A 235 -9.08 3.64 9.30
CA PHE A 235 -8.72 5.00 9.72
C PHE A 235 -8.35 5.95 8.56
N THR A 236 -8.16 5.44 7.34
CA THR A 236 -8.04 6.31 6.15
C THR A 236 -9.36 6.99 5.77
N VAL A 237 -10.49 6.44 6.23
CA VAL A 237 -11.86 6.87 5.89
C VAL A 237 -12.09 6.92 4.36
N SER A 238 -11.30 6.18 3.58
CA SER A 238 -11.33 6.24 2.12
C SER A 238 -12.43 5.34 1.53
N ARG A 239 -13.54 5.95 1.08
CA ARG A 239 -14.64 5.21 0.44
C ARG A 239 -14.21 4.42 -0.80
N SER A 240 -13.32 4.98 -1.62
CA SER A 240 -12.75 4.30 -2.80
C SER A 240 -11.89 3.10 -2.41
N GLY A 241 -11.12 3.21 -1.32
CA GLY A 241 -10.34 2.09 -0.79
C GLY A 241 -11.21 0.93 -0.31
N PHE A 242 -12.31 1.24 0.38
CA PHE A 242 -13.29 0.23 0.82
C PHE A 242 -14.02 -0.43 -0.34
N LEU A 243 -14.40 0.34 -1.37
CA LEU A 243 -14.98 -0.22 -2.58
C LEU A 243 -14.00 -1.16 -3.29
N GLY A 244 -12.74 -0.74 -3.43
CA GLY A 244 -11.66 -1.56 -3.98
C GLY A 244 -11.43 -2.85 -3.18
N LEU A 245 -11.41 -2.75 -1.85
CA LEU A 245 -11.32 -3.92 -0.97
C LEU A 245 -12.52 -4.86 -1.19
N GLY A 246 -13.75 -4.34 -1.19
CA GLY A 246 -14.96 -5.13 -1.38
C GLY A 246 -14.92 -5.95 -2.68
N VAL A 247 -14.60 -5.30 -3.80
CA VAL A 247 -14.44 -5.98 -5.09
C VAL A 247 -13.30 -7.02 -5.04
N SER A 248 -12.15 -6.67 -4.47
CA SER A 248 -11.02 -7.60 -4.37
C SER A 248 -11.32 -8.84 -3.51
N LEU A 249 -12.07 -8.69 -2.42
CA LEU A 249 -12.48 -9.80 -1.55
C LEU A 249 -13.54 -10.68 -2.25
N ILE A 250 -14.48 -10.09 -2.99
CA ILE A 250 -15.45 -10.86 -3.79
C ILE A 250 -14.72 -11.74 -4.80
N ILE A 251 -13.78 -11.16 -5.55
CA ILE A 251 -12.98 -11.90 -6.55
C ILE A 251 -12.13 -12.98 -5.86
N PHE A 252 -11.48 -12.64 -4.74
CA PHE A 252 -10.67 -13.57 -3.97
C PHE A 252 -11.49 -14.78 -3.48
N TRP A 253 -12.64 -14.55 -2.86
CA TRP A 253 -13.49 -15.62 -2.34
C TRP A 253 -14.14 -16.44 -3.45
N LEU A 254 -14.53 -15.80 -4.56
CA LEU A 254 -15.02 -16.51 -5.75
C LEU A 254 -13.94 -17.46 -6.30
N PHE A 255 -12.72 -16.97 -6.48
CA PHE A 255 -11.60 -17.80 -6.96
C PHE A 255 -11.27 -18.92 -5.97
N PHE A 256 -11.19 -18.61 -4.68
CA PHE A 256 -10.94 -19.60 -3.63
C PHE A 256 -12.03 -20.69 -3.61
N PHE A 257 -13.29 -20.31 -3.76
CA PHE A 257 -14.42 -21.22 -3.87
C PHE A 257 -14.30 -22.16 -5.07
N LEU A 258 -14.01 -21.61 -6.27
CA LEU A 258 -13.83 -22.38 -7.49
C LEU A 258 -12.69 -23.42 -7.38
N THR A 259 -11.61 -23.10 -6.64
CA THR A 259 -10.50 -24.05 -6.43
C THR A 259 -10.78 -25.14 -5.39
N LYS A 260 -11.81 -25.00 -4.55
CA LYS A 260 -12.09 -25.88 -3.40
C LYS A 260 -13.51 -26.47 -3.39
N LEU A 261 -14.19 -26.53 -4.55
CA LEU A 261 -15.58 -26.98 -4.69
C LEU A 261 -15.92 -28.29 -3.95
N LYS A 262 -14.99 -29.26 -3.89
CA LYS A 262 -15.20 -30.56 -3.22
C LYS A 262 -15.05 -30.54 -1.68
N LYS A 263 -14.63 -29.42 -1.08
CA LYS A 263 -14.34 -29.28 0.36
C LYS A 263 -15.01 -28.04 0.94
N LEU A 264 -16.33 -27.93 0.80
CA LEU A 264 -17.10 -26.75 1.20
C LEU A 264 -16.92 -26.34 2.68
N ASN A 265 -16.82 -27.32 3.58
CA ASN A 265 -16.56 -27.08 5.01
C ASN A 265 -15.19 -26.40 5.28
N SER A 266 -14.24 -26.54 4.36
CA SER A 266 -12.93 -25.87 4.43
C SER A 266 -13.00 -24.39 4.02
N ILE A 267 -14.09 -23.96 3.39
CA ILE A 267 -14.30 -22.59 2.90
C ILE A 267 -15.15 -21.80 3.90
N PHE A 268 -16.19 -22.40 4.46
CA PHE A 268 -17.12 -21.70 5.35
C PHE A 268 -16.44 -21.11 6.59
N LYS A 269 -15.58 -21.89 7.27
CA LYS A 269 -14.85 -21.43 8.47
C LYS A 269 -14.00 -20.16 8.22
N PRO A 270 -13.10 -20.12 7.22
CA PRO A 270 -12.29 -18.93 6.99
C PRO A 270 -13.09 -17.72 6.48
N VAL A 271 -14.16 -17.94 5.70
CA VAL A 271 -15.08 -16.86 5.29
C VAL A 271 -15.79 -16.26 6.50
N ALA A 272 -16.37 -17.11 7.35
CA ALA A 272 -17.06 -16.69 8.56
C ALA A 272 -16.12 -15.94 9.53
N LEU A 273 -14.89 -16.43 9.71
CA LEU A 273 -13.87 -15.77 10.53
C LEU A 273 -13.49 -14.40 9.96
N ASN A 274 -13.28 -14.29 8.64
CA ASN A 274 -12.96 -13.01 8.01
C ASN A 274 -14.10 -12.01 8.11
N ALA A 275 -15.34 -12.45 7.87
CA ALA A 275 -16.53 -11.63 8.04
C ALA A 275 -16.72 -11.16 9.50
N LEU A 276 -16.47 -12.05 10.47
CA LEU A 276 -16.51 -11.72 11.89
C LEU A 276 -15.47 -10.65 12.26
N ILE A 277 -14.22 -10.81 11.80
CA ILE A 277 -13.15 -9.83 12.04
C ILE A 277 -13.50 -8.46 11.47
N ILE A 278 -13.94 -8.41 10.21
CA ILE A 278 -14.34 -7.16 9.54
C ILE A 278 -15.49 -6.51 10.31
N THR A 279 -16.54 -7.27 10.60
CA THR A 279 -17.73 -6.77 11.30
C THR A 279 -17.38 -6.27 12.70
N ALA A 280 -16.55 -7.00 13.45
CA ALA A 280 -16.10 -6.59 14.78
C ALA A 280 -15.33 -5.26 14.73
N CYS A 281 -14.40 -5.10 13.77
CA CYS A 281 -13.67 -3.85 13.59
C CYS A 281 -14.62 -2.68 13.25
N LEU A 282 -15.58 -2.90 12.34
CA LEU A 282 -16.55 -1.88 11.94
C LEU A 282 -17.53 -1.50 13.06
N LEU A 283 -17.89 -2.43 13.94
CA LEU A 283 -18.74 -2.15 15.10
C LEU A 283 -17.99 -1.32 16.16
N VAL A 284 -16.70 -1.60 16.38
CA VAL A 284 -15.90 -0.90 17.39
C VAL A 284 -15.50 0.50 16.92
N PHE A 285 -15.03 0.64 15.69
CA PHE A 285 -14.43 1.88 15.18
C PHE A 285 -15.33 2.66 14.20
N GLY A 286 -16.47 2.09 13.80
CA GLY A 286 -17.37 2.67 12.82
C GLY A 286 -16.99 2.31 11.37
N THR A 287 -17.61 3.00 10.42
CA THR A 287 -17.43 2.82 8.98
C THR A 287 -17.03 4.14 8.31
N PRO A 288 -16.44 4.10 7.09
CA PRO A 288 -16.19 5.30 6.29
C PRO A 288 -17.47 5.94 5.71
N PHE A 289 -18.64 5.34 5.95
CA PHE A 289 -19.93 5.82 5.47
C PHE A 289 -20.71 6.43 6.64
N SER A 290 -20.72 7.76 6.70
CA SER A 290 -21.36 8.51 7.81
C SER A 290 -22.83 8.16 7.99
N GLN A 291 -23.53 7.82 6.92
CA GLN A 291 -24.94 7.39 6.93
C GLN A 291 -25.14 6.09 7.73
N ILE A 292 -24.18 5.17 7.66
CA ILE A 292 -24.24 3.86 8.33
C ILE A 292 -23.84 4.01 9.79
N ASN A 293 -22.93 4.94 10.10
CA ASN A 293 -22.46 5.17 11.47
C ASN A 293 -23.59 5.51 12.45
N ARG A 294 -24.68 6.12 12.00
CA ARG A 294 -25.88 6.37 12.83
C ARG A 294 -26.45 5.08 13.45
N TYR A 295 -26.31 3.95 12.78
CA TYR A 295 -26.84 2.65 13.23
C TYR A 295 -25.79 1.78 13.93
N LEU A 296 -24.50 2.07 13.73
CA LEU A 296 -23.39 1.27 14.27
C LEU A 296 -22.77 1.85 15.54
N GLN A 297 -22.98 3.14 15.83
CA GLN A 297 -22.37 3.79 16.99
C GLN A 297 -22.98 3.30 18.31
N PHE A 298 -22.35 2.29 18.91
CA PHE A 298 -22.44 1.98 20.35
C PHE A 298 -21.98 3.16 21.22
N LYS A 299 -21.21 4.10 20.65
CA LYS A 299 -20.64 5.28 21.33
C LYS A 299 -21.71 6.23 21.88
N ASN A 300 -22.87 6.32 21.24
CA ASN A 300 -24.00 7.13 21.74
C ASN A 300 -24.62 6.56 23.03
N TRP A 301 -24.33 5.31 23.39
CA TRP A 301 -24.86 4.70 24.60
C TRP A 301 -24.04 5.08 25.85
N PHE A 302 -22.74 5.32 25.70
CA PHE A 302 -21.86 5.73 26.80
C PHE A 302 -21.59 7.24 26.85
N SER A 303 -21.70 7.99 25.73
CA SER A 303 -21.47 9.45 25.73
C SER A 303 -22.64 10.27 26.27
N LYS A 304 -23.82 9.67 26.48
CA LYS A 304 -24.97 10.34 27.12
C LYS A 304 -24.76 10.65 28.61
N ALA A 305 -23.60 10.30 29.18
CA ALA A 305 -23.28 10.49 30.60
C ALA A 305 -22.44 11.74 30.91
N GLN A 306 -22.17 12.63 29.96
CA GLN A 306 -21.50 13.91 30.23
C GLN A 306 -22.37 15.10 29.81
N PRO A 307 -22.72 16.03 30.73
CA PRO A 307 -23.50 17.21 30.39
C PRO A 307 -22.70 18.16 29.50
N GLU A 308 -23.39 18.73 28.51
CA GLU A 308 -22.88 19.76 27.61
C GLU A 308 -22.42 20.98 28.40
N VAL A 309 -21.13 21.33 28.30
CA VAL A 309 -20.65 22.65 28.72
C VAL A 309 -20.95 23.61 27.57
N GLN A 310 -21.99 24.43 27.75
CA GLN A 310 -22.30 25.55 26.86
C GLN A 310 -21.10 26.50 26.82
N THR A 311 -20.52 26.67 25.63
CA THR A 311 -19.56 27.77 25.38
C THR A 311 -20.34 28.86 24.65
N GLU A 312 -20.77 29.88 25.39
CA GLU A 312 -21.32 31.10 24.81
C GLU A 312 -20.24 31.79 23.98
N ALA A 313 -20.59 32.11 22.73
CA ALA A 313 -19.74 32.83 21.81
C ALA A 313 -19.67 34.31 22.22
N VAL A 314 -18.48 34.78 22.57
CA VAL A 314 -18.18 36.22 22.64
C VAL A 314 -17.88 36.69 21.23
N SER A 315 -18.89 37.21 20.55
CA SER A 315 -18.72 38.11 19.41
C SER A 315 -18.38 39.50 19.94
N ASN A 316 -17.18 40.01 19.66
CA ASN A 316 -16.92 41.44 19.55
C ASN A 316 -15.60 41.62 18.79
N GLN A 317 -15.69 41.91 17.49
CA GLN A 317 -14.62 42.57 16.75
C GLN A 317 -14.70 44.08 17.05
N PRO A 318 -13.59 44.76 17.35
CA PRO A 318 -13.51 46.21 17.22
C PRO A 318 -13.16 46.56 15.76
N SER A 319 -13.91 47.49 15.17
CA SER A 319 -13.47 48.21 13.98
C SER A 319 -12.28 49.09 14.34
N GLU A 320 -11.16 48.89 13.62
CA GLU A 320 -10.02 49.81 13.46
C GLU A 320 -10.49 51.22 13.04
N PRO A 321 -9.71 52.29 13.29
CA PRO A 321 -8.23 52.35 13.20
C PRO A 321 -7.44 52.55 14.49
#